data_AF-A0A645DLD1-F1
#
_entry.id   AF-A0A645DLD1-F1
#
_cell.length_a   1.000
_cell.length_b   1.000
_cell.length_c   1.000
_cell.angle_alpha   90.00
_cell.angle_beta   90.00
_cell.angle_gamma   90.00
#
_symmetry.space_group_name_H-M   'P 1'
#
loop_
_entity.id
_entity.type
_entity.pdbx_description
1 polymer ?
#
loop_
_entity_poly.entity_id
_entity_poly.type
_entity_poly.pdbx_seq_one_letter_code
_entity_poly.pdbx_strand_id
1 'polypeptide(L)'
;MALLPVFRQQVIDTQTRLTNWHQDTAKRLNIDIDETRRKRDGFDGVIHFFPGLIRNELNFRTIDKSVANIIEEQTDNNGNSYKQEQSELYLEDVQLIAKDGKVYYLPESKAD
;
A
#
# COMPACT_ATOMS: atom_id res chain seq x y z
N MET A 1 -17.76 -20.46 15.21
CA MET A 1 -16.57 -19.60 15.11
C MET A 1 -17.01 -18.27 14.53
N ALA A 2 -16.62 -17.14 15.14
CA ALA A 2 -16.90 -15.82 14.56
C ALA A 2 -15.91 -15.57 13.40
N LEU A 3 -16.43 -15.19 12.23
CA LEU A 3 -15.61 -14.93 11.03
C LEU A 3 -14.87 -13.58 11.09
N LEU A 4 -15.44 -12.62 11.81
CA LEU A 4 -14.94 -11.25 11.90
C LEU A 4 -13.50 -11.15 12.48
N PRO A 5 -13.15 -11.83 13.60
CA PRO A 5 -11.78 -11.82 14.10
C PRO A 5 -10.77 -12.43 13.11
N VAL A 6 -11.18 -13.46 12.36
CA VAL A 6 -10.32 -14.11 11.37
C VAL A 6 -10.00 -13.16 10.22
N PHE A 7 -11.01 -12.51 9.66
CA PHE A 7 -10.81 -11.53 8.59
C PHE A 7 -9.99 -10.33 9.06
N ARG A 8 -10.23 -9.84 10.28
CA ARG A 8 -9.43 -8.76 10.87
C ARG A 8 -7.94 -9.14 10.93
N GLN A 9 -7.63 -10.35 11.38
CA GLN A 9 -6.24 -10.79 11.45
C GLN A 9 -5.61 -10.93 10.06
N GLN A 10 -6.35 -11.45 9.08
CA GLN A 10 -5.85 -11.58 7.70
C GLN A 10 -5.50 -10.23 7.08
N VAL A 11 -6.30 -9.18 7.35
CA VAL A 11 -6.01 -7.82 6.88
C VAL A 11 -4.72 -7.30 7.51
N ILE A 12 -4.57 -7.43 8.84
CA ILE A 12 -3.37 -7.01 9.58
C ILE A 12 -2.13 -7.73 9.05
N ASP A 13 -2.20 -9.05 8.87
CA ASP A 13 -1.09 -9.86 8.39
C ASP A 13 -0.70 -9.48 6.95
N THR A 14 -1.69 -9.21 6.09
CA THR A 14 -1.48 -8.82 4.69
C THR A 14 -0.82 -7.45 4.62
N GLN A 15 -1.32 -6.47 5.38
CA GLN A 15 -0.73 -5.14 5.46
C GLN A 15 0.72 -5.20 5.95
N THR A 16 0.98 -5.98 7.01
CA THR A 16 2.33 -6.14 7.55
C THR A 16 3.30 -6.69 6.48
N ARG A 17 2.86 -7.69 5.70
CA ARG A 17 3.67 -8.25 4.61
C ARG A 17 3.91 -7.25 3.50
N LEU A 18 2.90 -6.45 3.14
CA LEU A 18 3.00 -5.44 2.09
C LEU A 18 3.97 -4.32 2.48
N THR A 19 3.84 -3.79 3.70
CA THR A 19 4.76 -2.79 4.25
C THR A 19 6.20 -3.30 4.26
N ASN A 20 6.44 -4.51 4.78
CA ASN A 20 7.77 -5.10 4.80
C ASN A 20 8.32 -5.28 3.37
N TRP A 21 7.50 -5.75 2.43
CA TRP A 21 7.91 -5.92 1.03
C TRP A 21 8.35 -4.60 0.39
N HIS A 22 7.60 -3.51 0.62
CA HIS A 22 7.95 -2.18 0.11
C HIS A 22 9.26 -1.66 0.74
N GLN A 23 9.41 -1.78 2.06
CA GLN A 23 10.63 -1.36 2.76
C GLN A 23 11.87 -2.14 2.28
N ASP A 24 11.78 -3.46 2.22
CA ASP A 24 12.87 -4.34 1.78
C ASP A 24 13.23 -4.07 0.32
N THR A 25 12.22 -3.88 -0.53
CA THR A 25 12.43 -3.60 -1.96
C THR A 25 13.04 -2.22 -2.18
N ALA A 26 12.56 -1.18 -1.49
CA ALA A 26 13.13 0.15 -1.56
C ALA A 26 14.60 0.15 -1.14
N LYS A 27 14.92 -0.53 -0.04
CA LYS A 27 16.30 -0.70 0.42
C LYS A 27 17.17 -1.47 -0.59
N ARG A 28 16.69 -2.62 -1.07
CA ARG A 28 17.41 -3.46 -2.05
C ARG A 28 17.71 -2.72 -3.35
N LEU A 29 16.76 -1.90 -3.81
CA LEU A 29 16.89 -1.13 -5.05
C LEU A 29 17.51 0.26 -4.84
N ASN A 30 17.91 0.60 -3.61
CA ASN A 30 18.44 1.90 -3.23
C ASN A 30 17.54 3.05 -3.74
N ILE A 31 16.24 2.93 -3.47
CA ILE A 31 15.24 3.96 -3.76
C ILE A 31 15.33 5.03 -2.69
N ASP A 32 15.38 6.26 -3.14
CA ASP A 32 15.34 7.49 -2.38
C ASP A 32 13.98 8.13 -2.67
N ILE A 33 13.05 7.97 -1.72
CA ILE A 33 11.65 8.38 -1.88
C ILE A 33 11.56 9.91 -1.93
N ASP A 34 12.29 10.59 -1.04
CA ASP A 34 12.33 12.05 -0.91
C ASP A 34 12.83 12.70 -2.21
N GLU A 35 13.90 12.15 -2.80
CA GLU A 35 14.45 12.67 -4.05
C GLU A 35 13.84 12.03 -5.31
N THR A 36 12.83 11.15 -5.16
CA THR A 36 12.14 10.45 -6.27
C THR A 36 13.11 9.80 -7.27
N ARG A 37 14.12 9.11 -6.75
CA ARG A 37 15.18 8.49 -7.58
C ARG A 37 15.61 7.14 -7.02
N ARG A 38 16.38 6.40 -7.81
CA ARG A 38 17.05 5.18 -7.36
C ARG A 38 18.48 5.13 -7.85
N LYS A 39 19.36 4.44 -7.12
CA LYS A 39 20.73 4.19 -7.58
C LYS A 39 20.72 3.33 -8.85
N ARG A 40 21.61 3.64 -9.78
CA ARG A 40 21.91 2.78 -10.93
C ARG A 40 22.65 1.55 -10.44
N ASP A 41 22.31 0.41 -11.01
CA ASP A 41 22.89 -0.89 -10.65
C ASP A 41 23.10 -1.75 -11.90
N GLY A 42 23.84 -2.84 -11.76
CA GLY A 42 24.24 -3.71 -12.85
C GLY A 42 25.14 -2.99 -13.86
N PHE A 43 25.01 -3.37 -15.13
CA PHE A 43 25.84 -2.81 -16.21
C PHE A 43 25.69 -1.29 -16.36
N ASP A 44 24.48 -0.76 -16.17
CA ASP A 44 24.25 0.69 -16.21
C ASP A 44 24.98 1.42 -15.09
N GLY A 45 25.05 0.82 -13.90
CA GLY A 45 25.84 1.34 -12.78
C GLY A 45 27.33 1.37 -13.09
N VAL A 46 27.87 0.34 -13.74
CA VAL A 46 29.29 0.29 -14.15
C VAL A 46 29.63 1.40 -15.14
N ILE A 47 28.78 1.65 -16.13
CA ILE A 47 28.99 2.73 -17.12
C ILE A 47 29.00 4.09 -16.43
N HIS A 48 28.10 4.31 -15.48
CA HIS A 48 27.94 5.61 -14.83
C HIS A 48 28.84 5.81 -13.61
N PHE A 49 29.63 4.81 -13.22
CA PHE A 49 30.53 4.90 -12.07
C PHE A 49 31.56 6.02 -12.23
N PHE A 50 32.35 6.01 -13.31
CA PHE A 50 33.40 7.02 -13.53
C PHE A 50 32.85 8.46 -13.68
N PRO A 51 31.82 8.71 -14.51
CA PRO A 51 31.17 10.03 -14.54
C PRO A 51 30.59 10.42 -13.17
N GLY A 52 30.05 9.44 -12.44
CA GLY A 52 29.47 9.57 -11.12
C GLY A 52 30.44 10.03 -10.03
N LEU A 53 31.75 9.78 -10.19
CA LEU A 53 32.79 10.27 -9.28
C LEU A 53 33.01 11.79 -9.38
N ILE A 54 32.69 12.37 -10.55
CA ILE A 54 32.80 13.82 -10.80
C ILE A 54 31.48 14.52 -10.51
N ARG A 55 30.36 13.84 -10.80
CA ARG A 55 28.98 14.34 -10.64
C ARG A 55 28.08 13.26 -10.05
N ASN A 56 27.80 13.34 -8.76
CA ASN A 56 27.12 12.28 -8.02
C ASN A 56 25.71 11.97 -8.56
N GLU A 57 25.01 12.97 -9.09
CA GLU A 57 23.69 12.83 -9.72
C GLU A 57 23.66 11.78 -10.86
N LEU A 58 24.79 11.54 -11.53
CA LEU A 58 24.88 10.56 -12.61
C LEU A 58 24.79 9.11 -12.10
N ASN A 59 25.03 8.87 -10.81
CA ASN A 59 24.86 7.55 -10.19
C ASN A 59 23.39 7.15 -10.03
N PHE A 60 22.44 8.04 -10.33
CA PHE A 60 21.02 7.84 -10.08
C PHE A 60 20.17 7.92 -11.36
N ARG A 61 18.97 7.33 -11.29
CA ARG A 61 17.87 7.50 -12.24
C ARG A 61 16.64 7.97 -11.49
N THR A 62 15.88 8.87 -12.10
CA THR A 62 14.55 9.23 -11.58
C THR A 62 13.63 8.02 -11.62
N ILE A 63 12.74 7.95 -10.63
CA ILE A 63 11.58 7.08 -10.65
C ILE A 63 10.33 7.93 -10.84
N ASP A 64 9.24 7.30 -11.26
CA ASP A 64 7.98 8.03 -11.37
C ASP A 64 7.48 8.46 -9.98
N LYS A 65 6.96 9.68 -9.88
CA LYS A 65 6.47 10.23 -8.62
C LYS A 65 5.32 9.40 -8.04
N SER A 66 4.47 8.80 -8.89
CA SER A 66 3.40 7.92 -8.42
C SER A 66 3.94 6.67 -7.72
N VAL A 67 5.09 6.15 -8.17
CA VAL A 67 5.75 5.01 -7.54
C VAL A 67 6.31 5.40 -6.18
N ALA A 68 6.96 6.57 -6.08
CA ALA A 68 7.46 7.07 -4.80
C ALA A 68 6.31 7.26 -3.79
N ASN A 69 5.20 7.87 -4.21
CA ASN A 69 4.01 8.05 -3.37
C ASN A 69 3.42 6.72 -2.89
N ILE A 70 3.29 5.71 -3.76
CA ILE A 70 2.77 4.39 -3.36
C ILE A 70 3.67 3.75 -2.30
N ILE A 71 4.99 3.84 -2.47
CA ILE A 71 5.93 3.30 -1.47
C ILE A 71 5.80 4.06 -0.16
N GLU A 72 5.75 5.39 -0.20
CA GLU A 72 5.57 6.24 0.99
C GLU A 72 4.26 5.88 1.72
N GLU A 73 3.13 5.90 1.03
CA GLU A 73 1.80 5.60 1.60
C GLU A 73 1.71 4.20 2.23
N GLN A 74 2.39 3.20 1.66
CA GLN A 74 2.34 1.81 2.13
C GLN A 74 3.43 1.47 3.16
N THR A 75 4.39 2.36 3.37
CA THR A 75 5.47 2.19 4.37
C THR A 75 5.39 3.16 5.53
N ASP A 76 4.68 4.28 5.37
CA ASP A 76 4.47 5.24 6.45
C ASP A 76 3.55 4.62 7.51
N ASN A 77 4.17 4.31 8.65
CA ASN A 77 3.50 3.74 9.81
C ASN A 77 2.79 4.84 10.63
N ASN A 78 2.93 6.12 10.26
CA ASN A 78 2.23 7.24 10.89
C ASN A 78 0.77 7.31 10.42
N GLY A 79 -0.08 6.52 11.06
CA GLY A 79 -1.40 6.98 11.46
C GLY A 79 -2.52 6.87 10.43
N ASN A 80 -2.28 6.42 9.20
CA ASN A 80 -3.33 5.79 8.42
C ASN A 80 -3.23 4.28 8.59
N SER A 81 -3.67 3.83 9.76
CA SER A 81 -4.14 2.47 9.99
C SER A 81 -5.34 2.19 9.08
N TYR A 82 -5.18 2.24 7.75
CA TYR A 82 -6.19 2.14 6.70
C TYR A 82 -7.60 2.44 7.20
N LYS A 83 -7.82 3.62 7.84
CA LYS A 83 -8.92 3.86 8.80
C LYS A 83 -9.72 2.59 9.02
N GLN A 84 -9.16 1.62 9.76
CA GLN A 84 -9.72 0.27 9.84
C GLN A 84 -11.20 0.50 10.10
N GLU A 85 -12.06 0.26 9.09
CA GLU A 85 -13.33 0.96 9.03
C GLU A 85 -14.04 0.62 10.34
N GLN A 86 -14.04 1.57 11.27
CA GLN A 86 -14.57 1.38 12.62
C GLN A 86 -16.09 1.45 12.54
N SER A 87 -16.63 1.79 11.37
CA SER A 87 -17.95 1.42 10.94
C SER A 87 -18.14 -0.04 11.31
N GLU A 88 -18.90 -0.23 12.37
CA GLU A 88 -19.35 -1.51 12.84
C GLU A 88 -20.41 -2.00 11.84
N LEU A 89 -20.03 -2.19 10.57
CA LEU A 89 -20.91 -2.61 9.47
C LEU A 89 -21.65 -3.91 9.79
N TYR A 90 -21.14 -4.67 10.77
CA TYR A 90 -21.71 -5.91 11.28
C TYR A 90 -22.50 -5.74 12.58
N LEU A 91 -22.54 -4.54 13.18
CA LEU A 91 -23.39 -4.16 14.31
C LEU A 91 -24.56 -3.27 13.88
N GLU A 92 -24.52 -2.70 12.67
CA GLU A 92 -25.68 -2.03 12.09
C GLU A 92 -26.77 -3.05 11.73
N ASP A 93 -28.00 -2.77 12.18
CA ASP A 93 -29.17 -3.54 11.76
C ASP A 93 -29.39 -3.34 10.26
N VAL A 94 -29.52 -4.44 9.51
CA VAL A 94 -29.72 -4.42 8.05
C VAL A 94 -31.07 -4.99 7.67
N GLN A 95 -31.71 -4.37 6.66
CA GLN A 95 -32.93 -4.90 6.09
C GLN A 95 -32.60 -5.94 5.01
N LEU A 96 -33.19 -7.13 5.14
CA LEU A 96 -33.03 -8.22 4.19
C LEU A 96 -34.38 -8.58 3.56
N ILE A 97 -34.39 -8.82 2.24
CA ILE A 97 -35.57 -9.30 1.51
C ILE A 97 -35.30 -10.75 1.07
N ALA A 98 -36.23 -11.66 1.38
CA ALA A 98 -36.23 -13.01 0.84
C ALA A 98 -37.21 -13.12 -0.33
N LYS A 99 -36.71 -13.52 -1.51
CA LYS A 99 -37.54 -13.72 -2.71
C LYS A 99 -36.97 -14.85 -3.56
N ASP A 100 -37.83 -15.74 -4.05
CA ASP A 100 -37.46 -16.83 -4.96
C ASP A 100 -36.32 -17.73 -4.41
N GLY A 101 -36.31 -17.96 -3.10
CA GLY A 101 -35.28 -18.75 -2.41
C GLY A 101 -33.92 -18.04 -2.23
N LYS A 102 -33.83 -16.74 -2.54
CA LYS A 102 -32.63 -15.92 -2.39
C LYS A 102 -32.84 -14.81 -1.35
N VAL A 103 -31.75 -14.37 -0.72
CA VAL A 103 -31.73 -13.28 0.26
C VAL A 103 -30.96 -12.09 -0.33
N TYR A 104 -31.55 -10.90 -0.24
CA TYR A 104 -31.03 -9.66 -0.79
C TYR A 104 -30.88 -8.60 0.30
N TYR A 105 -29.80 -7.84 0.25
CA TYR A 105 -29.62 -6.64 1.08
C TYR A 105 -30.44 -5.48 0.53
N LEU A 106 -31.20 -4.81 1.40
CA LEU A 106 -31.92 -3.58 1.08
C LEU A 106 -31.20 -2.41 1.76
N PRO A 107 -30.50 -1.53 1.01
CA PRO A 107 -29.88 -0.35 1.59
C PRO A 107 -30.95 0.63 2.08
N GLU A 108 -30.71 1.28 3.22
CA GLU A 108 -31.54 2.39 3.66
C GLU A 108 -31.51 3.52 2.63
N SER A 109 -32.67 4.07 2.30
CA SER A 109 -32.75 5.24 1.43
C SER A 109 -32.07 6.40 2.13
N LYS A 110 -30.94 6.88 1.60
CA LYS A 110 -30.41 8.18 2.01
C LYS A 110 -31.41 9.22 1.55
N ALA A 111 -32.11 9.85 2.48
CA ALA A 111 -32.93 11.01 2.17
C ALA A 111 -31.99 12.11 1.66
N ASP A 112 -32.24 12.56 0.43
CA ASP A 112 -31.55 13.69 -0.20
C ASP A 112 -31.90 15.03 0.50
#